data_AF-A0A8I3XDU6-F1
#
_entry.id   AF-A0A8I3XDU6-F1
#
_cell.length_a   1.000
_cell.length_b   1.000
_cell.length_c   1.000
_cell.angle_alpha   90.00
_cell.angle_beta   90.00
_cell.angle_gamma   90.00
#
_symmetry.space_group_name_H-M   'P 1'
#
loop_
_entity.id
_entity.type
_entity.pdbx_description
1 polymer ?
#
loop_
_entity_poly.entity_id
_entity_poly.type
_entity_poly.pdbx_seq_one_letter_code
_entity_poly.pdbx_strand_id
1 'polypeptide(L)'
;MQPSWGYCECPGEWRLPPRRGKGGLFPSPAWSGDSGAAYSAAIKRKDSPCEAAPACKEDSRPARGDMRPRELPGLALPLLLLPPLLPPCPARSAARFDPTWESLDARQLPAWFDQAKFGIFIHWGVFSVPSFGSEWFWWYWQKEKILKYVEFMKDNYPPSFKYEDFGPLFTAKFFNANQWADIFQASGAKYIVLTSKHHEGFTLWGSEYSWNWNAIDEGPKRDIVKELETLPELYELVNAYQPEILWSDGDGGAPDQYWNSTGFLAWLYNESPVRDTVVTNDRWGAGSICKHGGFYTCSDRYNPGHLLPHKWENCMTIDKLSWGYRRDAGISDYLTIEELVKQLVETVSCGGNLLMNIGPTLDGTISVVFEERLRQMGSWLRVNGEAIYETHTWRSQNDTVTPDVWYTSKPKEKLVYALFLKWPTSGQLFLGQPKTILGATQVKLLGHGQPLNWISLGQNGIMVELPQLTFPQMPCKWGWALALTNVI
;
A
#
# COMPACT_ATOMS: atom_id res chain seq x y z
N MET A 1 38.74 -30.53 17.64
CA MET A 1 38.26 -30.90 16.29
C MET A 1 37.44 -29.73 15.76
N GLN A 2 37.98 -29.00 14.78
CA GLN A 2 37.23 -28.01 14.01
C GLN A 2 36.25 -28.73 13.07
N PRO A 3 35.04 -28.21 12.85
CA PRO A 3 34.29 -28.50 11.63
C PRO A 3 34.54 -27.36 10.64
N SER A 4 35.29 -27.70 9.58
CA SER A 4 35.40 -26.95 8.34
C SER A 4 34.05 -26.92 7.62
N TRP A 5 33.53 -25.74 7.34
CA TRP A 5 32.49 -25.55 6.32
C TRP A 5 33.16 -24.88 5.12
N GLY A 6 33.27 -25.65 4.03
CA GLY A 6 33.86 -25.21 2.78
C GLY A 6 33.03 -24.10 2.14
N TYR A 7 33.69 -23.01 1.78
CA TYR A 7 33.17 -22.01 0.87
C TYR A 7 33.14 -22.61 -0.54
N CYS A 8 31.95 -22.64 -1.16
CA CYS A 8 31.85 -22.69 -2.60
C CYS A 8 31.98 -21.25 -3.12
N GLU A 9 33.18 -20.91 -3.60
CA GLU A 9 33.42 -19.73 -4.42
C GLU A 9 32.74 -19.92 -5.79
N CYS A 10 31.86 -18.99 -6.17
CA CYS A 10 31.48 -18.80 -7.57
C CYS A 10 32.46 -17.78 -8.19
N PRO A 11 33.22 -18.12 -9.24
CA PRO A 11 34.04 -17.15 -9.96
C PRO A 11 33.14 -16.37 -10.93
N GLY A 12 33.06 -15.06 -10.73
CA GLY A 12 32.31 -14.15 -11.58
C GLY A 12 32.74 -12.71 -11.36
N GLU A 13 33.93 -12.35 -11.84
CA GLU A 13 34.32 -10.95 -12.02
C GLU A 13 33.34 -10.27 -13.00
N TRP A 14 32.44 -9.44 -12.51
CA TRP A 14 31.78 -8.43 -13.36
C TRP A 14 32.73 -7.24 -13.48
N ARG A 15 33.58 -7.25 -14.52
CA ARG A 15 34.31 -6.05 -14.93
C ARG A 15 33.30 -5.04 -15.48
N LEU A 16 33.16 -3.91 -14.80
CA LEU A 16 32.52 -2.72 -15.36
C LEU A 16 33.19 -2.37 -16.69
N PRO A 17 32.44 -2.09 -17.77
CA PRO A 17 33.06 -1.62 -19.00
C PRO A 17 33.77 -0.27 -18.75
N PRO A 18 34.91 0.00 -19.39
CA PRO A 18 35.60 1.27 -19.23
C PRO A 18 34.69 2.41 -19.70
N ARG A 19 34.53 3.42 -18.83
CA ARG A 19 33.80 4.66 -19.12
C ARG A 19 34.30 5.22 -20.46
N ARG A 20 33.42 5.27 -21.46
CA ARG A 20 33.69 6.04 -22.68
C ARG A 20 33.68 7.52 -22.32
N GLY A 21 34.87 8.12 -22.26
CA GLY A 21 35.02 9.55 -22.37
C GLY A 21 34.65 10.02 -23.78
N LYS A 22 33.81 11.04 -23.85
CA LYS A 22 33.61 12.09 -24.88
C LYS A 22 32.18 12.60 -24.66
N GLY A 23 31.99 13.82 -24.17
CA GLY A 23 32.35 15.02 -24.89
C GLY A 23 31.11 15.48 -25.66
N GLY A 24 30.20 16.16 -24.95
CA GLY A 24 28.99 16.75 -25.49
C GLY A 24 28.39 17.65 -24.42
N LEU A 25 28.46 18.96 -24.63
CA LEU A 25 27.80 19.94 -23.76
C LEU A 25 26.29 19.75 -23.84
N PHE A 26 25.71 19.07 -22.87
CA PHE A 26 24.34 19.31 -22.43
C PHE A 26 24.43 20.03 -21.09
N PRO A 27 23.67 21.13 -20.85
CA PRO A 27 23.70 21.80 -19.57
C PRO A 27 23.24 20.82 -18.50
N SER A 28 24.14 20.53 -17.56
CA SER A 28 23.88 19.72 -16.38
C SER A 28 22.81 20.42 -15.53
N PRO A 29 21.73 19.75 -15.11
CA PRO A 29 20.95 20.26 -13.99
C PRO A 29 21.74 19.92 -12.73
N ALA A 30 22.64 20.83 -12.32
CA ALA A 30 22.92 20.96 -10.90
C ALA A 30 21.62 21.33 -10.19
N TRP A 31 21.45 20.89 -8.94
CA TRP A 31 20.31 21.23 -8.08
C TRP A 31 19.84 22.68 -8.33
N SER A 32 18.63 22.84 -8.88
CA SER A 32 18.12 24.11 -9.38
C SER A 32 17.61 25.04 -8.28
N GLY A 33 17.57 24.58 -7.03
CA GLY A 33 17.07 25.35 -5.90
C GLY A 33 15.56 25.66 -5.97
N ASP A 34 14.84 25.12 -6.94
CA ASP A 34 13.39 25.28 -7.11
C ASP A 34 12.66 23.99 -6.73
N SER A 35 11.47 24.12 -6.12
CA SER A 35 10.64 22.97 -5.74
C SER A 35 10.21 22.20 -6.99
N GLY A 36 10.73 20.98 -7.16
CA GLY A 36 10.36 20.08 -8.24
C GLY A 36 9.12 19.26 -7.89
N ALA A 37 8.52 18.62 -8.90
CA ALA A 37 7.48 17.62 -8.69
C ALA A 37 8.05 16.42 -7.91
N ALA A 38 7.30 15.94 -6.92
CA ALA A 38 7.63 14.75 -6.17
C ALA A 38 6.95 13.53 -6.80
N TYR A 39 7.59 12.36 -6.70
CA TYR A 39 7.06 11.12 -7.25
C TYR A 39 7.34 9.95 -6.33
N SER A 40 6.33 9.10 -6.20
CA SER A 40 6.39 7.88 -5.41
C SER A 40 5.96 6.70 -6.25
N ALA A 41 6.61 5.56 -6.03
CA ALA A 41 6.23 4.29 -6.66
C ALA A 41 5.80 3.29 -5.62
N ALA A 42 4.97 2.35 -6.06
CA ALA A 42 4.49 1.29 -5.21
C ALA A 42 4.64 -0.10 -5.80
N ILE A 43 4.70 -1.06 -4.88
CA ILE A 43 4.64 -2.48 -5.17
C ILE A 43 3.35 -3.04 -4.61
N LYS A 44 2.72 -3.91 -5.38
CA LYS A 44 1.64 -4.78 -4.91
C LYS A 44 2.21 -6.07 -4.33
N ARG A 45 1.67 -6.50 -3.19
CA ARG A 45 2.00 -7.81 -2.62
C ARG A 45 1.53 -8.94 -3.56
N LYS A 46 2.44 -9.89 -3.87
CA LYS A 46 2.09 -11.15 -4.54
C LYS A 46 1.56 -12.14 -3.50
N ASP A 47 0.25 -12.26 -3.36
CA ASP A 47 -0.36 -13.31 -2.55
C ASP A 47 -0.30 -14.64 -3.33
N SER A 48 0.66 -15.51 -3.01
CA SER A 48 0.65 -16.90 -3.46
C SER A 48 -0.24 -17.71 -2.52
N PRO A 49 -1.15 -18.58 -3.01
CA PRO A 49 -1.84 -19.51 -2.12
C PRO A 49 -0.80 -20.45 -1.51
N CYS A 50 -0.73 -20.49 -0.18
CA CYS A 50 -0.02 -21.56 0.51
C CYS A 50 -0.75 -22.88 0.21
N GLU A 51 -0.29 -23.63 -0.79
CA GLU A 51 -0.56 -25.06 -0.82
C GLU A 51 0.10 -25.66 0.42
N ALA A 52 -0.70 -26.25 1.29
CA ALA A 52 -0.23 -26.97 2.46
C ALA A 52 0.78 -28.03 1.99
N ALA A 53 2.04 -27.88 2.40
CA ALA A 53 3.05 -28.91 2.20
C ALA A 53 2.52 -30.23 2.78
N PRO A 54 2.51 -31.34 2.03
CA PRO A 54 2.08 -32.62 2.58
C PRO A 54 3.04 -33.03 3.68
N ALA A 55 2.48 -33.39 4.84
CA ALA A 55 3.21 -33.85 6.01
C ALA A 55 4.24 -34.92 5.64
N CYS A 56 5.49 -34.75 6.10
CA CYS A 56 6.53 -35.77 6.06
C CYS A 56 6.03 -37.04 6.76
N LYS A 57 5.69 -38.07 5.97
CA LYS A 57 5.52 -39.43 6.50
C LYS A 57 6.91 -40.01 6.76
N GLU A 58 7.12 -40.45 7.99
CA GLU A 58 8.29 -41.25 8.39
C GLU A 58 8.40 -42.50 7.52
N ASP A 59 9.51 -42.61 6.81
CA ASP A 59 9.84 -43.72 5.93
C ASP A 59 10.40 -44.87 6.78
N SER A 60 9.53 -45.74 7.26
CA SER A 60 9.91 -47.01 7.91
C SER A 60 10.03 -48.11 6.87
N ARG A 61 11.28 -48.44 6.50
CA ARG A 61 11.59 -49.60 5.66
C ARG A 61 11.32 -50.91 6.40
N PRO A 62 10.79 -51.94 5.73
CA PRO A 62 11.19 -53.31 6.00
C PRO A 62 11.87 -53.97 4.80
N ALA A 63 12.60 -55.03 5.14
CA ALA A 63 13.60 -55.71 4.36
C ALA A 63 13.05 -56.60 3.22
N ARG A 64 13.99 -56.97 2.34
CA ARG A 64 13.90 -57.86 1.18
C ARG A 64 13.16 -59.18 1.44
N GLY A 65 12.40 -59.63 0.44
CA GLY A 65 11.92 -61.01 0.34
C GLY A 65 11.31 -61.32 -1.04
N ASP A 66 12.07 -62.08 -1.83
CA ASP A 66 11.70 -62.99 -2.93
C ASP A 66 10.91 -62.53 -4.18
N MET A 67 11.64 -62.58 -5.29
CA MET A 67 11.14 -62.67 -6.66
C MET A 67 10.72 -64.11 -7.01
N ARG A 68 9.52 -64.28 -7.58
CA ARG A 68 9.23 -65.31 -8.61
C ARG A 68 8.24 -64.77 -9.65
N PRO A 69 8.33 -65.22 -10.91
CA PRO A 69 7.71 -64.53 -12.05
C PRO A 69 6.29 -65.04 -12.31
N ARG A 70 5.39 -64.13 -12.74
CA ARG A 70 4.13 -64.49 -13.39
C ARG A 70 3.91 -63.63 -14.63
N GLU A 71 3.32 -64.30 -15.60
CA GLU A 71 3.27 -64.02 -17.03
C GLU A 71 2.47 -62.77 -17.41
N LEU A 72 2.87 -62.16 -18.54
CA LEU A 72 2.18 -61.07 -19.22
C LEU A 72 1.04 -61.61 -20.11
N PRO A 73 -0.15 -60.99 -20.09
CA PRO A 73 -0.99 -60.89 -21.28
C PRO A 73 -1.07 -59.44 -21.78
N GLY A 74 -1.19 -59.31 -23.11
CA GLY A 74 -0.92 -58.10 -23.89
C GLY A 74 -1.75 -56.85 -23.55
N LEU A 75 -1.07 -55.70 -23.63
CA LEU A 75 -1.70 -54.38 -23.67
C LEU A 75 -2.17 -54.07 -25.10
N ALA A 76 -3.48 -53.92 -25.27
CA ALA A 76 -4.06 -53.12 -26.35
C ALA A 76 -3.86 -51.63 -26.02
N LEU A 77 -3.26 -50.87 -26.94
CA LEU A 77 -3.16 -49.41 -26.87
C LEU A 77 -4.55 -48.80 -27.15
N PRO A 78 -5.13 -47.97 -26.26
CA PRO A 78 -6.24 -47.12 -26.65
C PRO A 78 -5.69 -45.87 -27.37
N LEU A 79 -6.20 -45.65 -28.59
CA LEU A 79 -5.99 -44.42 -29.36
C LEU A 79 -6.61 -43.25 -28.58
N LEU A 80 -5.78 -42.40 -27.96
CA LEU A 80 -6.21 -41.13 -27.38
C LEU A 80 -6.55 -40.14 -28.51
N LEU A 81 -7.85 -39.97 -28.76
CA LEU A 81 -8.38 -38.87 -29.57
C LEU A 81 -8.13 -37.55 -28.82
N LEU A 82 -7.16 -36.76 -29.31
CA LEU A 82 -6.96 -35.37 -28.91
C LEU A 82 -8.21 -34.54 -29.24
N PRO A 83 -8.75 -33.75 -28.30
CA PRO A 83 -9.84 -32.83 -28.59
C PRO A 83 -9.36 -31.73 -29.55
N PRO A 84 -10.24 -31.21 -30.43
CA PRO A 84 -9.86 -30.18 -31.39
C PRO A 84 -9.45 -28.90 -30.63
N LEU A 85 -8.25 -28.41 -30.95
CA LEU A 85 -7.76 -27.10 -30.53
C LEU A 85 -8.76 -26.04 -30.99
N LEU A 86 -9.48 -25.44 -30.03
CA LEU A 86 -10.23 -24.21 -30.28
C LEU A 86 -9.24 -23.14 -30.74
N PRO A 87 -9.57 -22.34 -31.78
CA PRO A 87 -8.73 -21.24 -32.19
C PRO A 87 -8.62 -20.24 -31.02
N PRO A 88 -7.44 -19.64 -30.79
CA PRO A 88 -7.31 -18.61 -29.78
C PRO A 88 -8.30 -17.48 -30.08
N CYS A 89 -9.08 -17.09 -29.06
CA CYS A 89 -9.88 -15.87 -29.12
C CYS A 89 -8.97 -14.73 -29.60
N PRO A 90 -9.42 -13.88 -30.54
CA PRO A 90 -8.65 -12.71 -30.91
C PRO A 90 -8.47 -11.86 -29.65
N ALA A 91 -7.21 -11.65 -29.25
CA ALA A 91 -6.89 -10.66 -28.23
C ALA A 91 -7.49 -9.34 -28.70
N ARG A 92 -8.51 -8.86 -27.98
CA ARG A 92 -9.12 -7.56 -28.24
C ARG A 92 -7.99 -6.56 -28.05
N SER A 93 -7.47 -5.99 -29.13
CA SER A 93 -6.57 -4.84 -29.05
C SER A 93 -7.30 -3.82 -28.19
N ALA A 94 -6.80 -3.55 -26.98
CA ALA A 94 -7.26 -2.40 -26.22
C ALA A 94 -7.13 -1.18 -27.15
N ALA A 95 -8.13 -0.31 -27.14
CA ALA A 95 -8.03 0.94 -27.89
C ALA A 95 -6.78 1.68 -27.40
N ARG A 96 -5.96 2.15 -28.33
CA ARG A 96 -4.77 2.94 -27.99
C ARG A 96 -5.23 4.22 -27.28
N PHE A 97 -4.59 4.56 -26.17
CA PHE A 97 -4.89 5.79 -25.44
C PHE A 97 -4.18 6.98 -26.10
N ASP A 98 -4.95 8.01 -26.45
CA ASP A 98 -4.41 9.30 -26.88
C ASP A 98 -3.95 10.13 -25.67
N PRO A 99 -2.99 11.06 -25.83
CA PRO A 99 -2.50 11.93 -24.76
C PRO A 99 -3.49 13.07 -24.41
N THR A 100 -4.74 12.72 -24.20
CA THR A 100 -5.84 13.61 -23.78
C THR A 100 -6.54 13.04 -22.56
N TRP A 101 -6.99 13.90 -21.65
CA TRP A 101 -7.67 13.46 -20.43
C TRP A 101 -8.94 12.63 -20.72
N GLU A 102 -9.72 12.99 -21.73
CA GLU A 102 -10.90 12.22 -22.15
C GLU A 102 -10.56 10.76 -22.48
N SER A 103 -9.44 10.54 -23.18
CA SER A 103 -8.97 9.19 -23.50
C SER A 103 -8.41 8.48 -22.26
N LEU A 104 -7.57 9.16 -21.47
CA LEU A 104 -6.88 8.58 -20.33
C LEU A 104 -7.83 8.22 -19.18
N ASP A 105 -8.82 9.07 -18.88
CA ASP A 105 -9.80 8.87 -17.80
C ASP A 105 -10.82 7.77 -18.16
N ALA A 106 -10.94 7.40 -19.44
CA ALA A 106 -11.75 6.26 -19.87
C ALA A 106 -11.14 4.89 -19.51
N ARG A 107 -9.86 4.87 -19.07
CA ARG A 107 -9.18 3.62 -18.66
C ARG A 107 -9.85 3.04 -17.42
N GLN A 108 -10.26 1.77 -17.52
CA GLN A 108 -10.77 1.05 -16.36
C GLN A 108 -9.69 0.82 -15.32
N LEU A 109 -10.02 1.07 -14.05
CA LEU A 109 -9.11 0.83 -12.95
C LEU A 109 -8.90 -0.68 -12.72
N PRO A 110 -7.64 -1.16 -12.69
CA PRO A 110 -7.31 -2.54 -12.32
C PRO A 110 -7.99 -2.99 -11.03
N ALA A 111 -8.70 -4.12 -11.09
CA ALA A 111 -9.53 -4.63 -9.99
C ALA A 111 -8.76 -4.85 -8.68
N TRP A 112 -7.47 -5.18 -8.78
CA TRP A 112 -6.65 -5.45 -7.61
C TRP A 112 -6.55 -4.23 -6.67
N PHE A 113 -6.52 -3.02 -7.23
CA PHE A 113 -6.39 -1.81 -6.42
C PHE A 113 -7.68 -1.57 -5.65
N ASP A 114 -8.84 -1.74 -6.29
CA ASP A 114 -10.11 -1.71 -5.56
C ASP A 114 -10.19 -2.81 -4.49
N GLN A 115 -9.66 -4.00 -4.74
CA GLN A 115 -9.70 -5.12 -3.78
C GLN A 115 -8.74 -4.96 -2.59
N ALA A 116 -7.64 -4.22 -2.77
CA ALA A 116 -6.55 -4.11 -1.81
C ALA A 116 -6.91 -3.34 -0.53
N LYS A 117 -7.71 -2.28 -0.65
CA LYS A 117 -8.24 -1.39 0.42
C LYS A 117 -7.24 -0.67 1.33
N PHE A 118 -6.09 -1.25 1.64
CA PHE A 118 -5.14 -0.73 2.61
C PHE A 118 -3.69 -0.84 2.11
N GLY A 119 -3.00 0.29 2.13
CA GLY A 119 -1.57 0.39 1.82
C GLY A 119 -0.81 1.28 2.79
N ILE A 120 0.52 1.23 2.72
CA ILE A 120 1.42 2.05 3.53
C ILE A 120 2.15 3.04 2.65
N PHE A 121 2.21 4.30 3.07
CA PHE A 121 3.08 5.31 2.48
C PHE A 121 4.31 5.49 3.38
N ILE A 122 5.45 5.80 2.78
CA ILE A 122 6.70 6.03 3.49
C ILE A 122 7.30 7.34 2.98
N HIS A 123 7.32 8.36 3.84
CA HIS A 123 8.05 9.60 3.60
C HIS A 123 9.41 9.53 4.30
N TRP A 124 10.44 9.23 3.51
CA TRP A 124 11.80 9.07 4.00
C TRP A 124 12.80 9.69 3.04
N GLY A 125 13.74 10.46 3.55
CA GLY A 125 14.74 11.15 2.74
C GLY A 125 15.64 12.04 3.59
N VAL A 126 16.35 12.95 2.93
CA VAL A 126 17.30 13.86 3.61
C VAL A 126 16.60 14.75 4.64
N PHE A 127 15.33 15.11 4.41
CA PHE A 127 14.51 15.83 5.40
C PHE A 127 14.30 15.09 6.72
N SER A 128 14.52 13.76 6.78
CA SER A 128 14.49 13.01 8.04
C SER A 128 15.72 13.29 8.92
N VAL A 129 16.83 13.81 8.37
CA VAL A 129 18.07 14.12 9.11
C VAL A 129 17.87 15.17 10.21
N PRO A 130 17.33 16.38 9.92
CA PRO A 130 17.04 17.34 10.98
C PRO A 130 15.97 16.82 11.96
N SER A 131 15.11 15.89 11.51
CA SER A 131 14.06 15.27 12.33
C SER A 131 13.15 16.30 13.04
N PHE A 132 12.81 17.40 12.36
CA PHE A 132 12.11 18.53 12.98
C PHE A 132 11.01 19.10 12.08
N GLY A 133 9.82 19.30 12.65
CA GLY A 133 8.75 20.06 12.01
C GLY A 133 8.01 19.36 10.87
N SER A 134 8.66 19.09 9.73
CA SER A 134 8.03 18.46 8.55
C SER A 134 9.07 18.06 7.49
N GLU A 135 8.69 17.16 6.59
CA GLU A 135 9.36 16.87 5.31
C GLU A 135 9.60 18.12 4.44
N TRP A 136 8.77 19.17 4.60
CA TRP A 136 8.97 20.49 3.99
C TRP A 136 10.07 21.33 4.66
N PHE A 137 10.90 20.75 5.53
CA PHE A 137 11.96 21.44 6.29
C PHE A 137 12.77 22.40 5.43
N TRP A 138 13.23 21.94 4.25
CA TRP A 138 14.01 22.76 3.32
C TRP A 138 13.27 24.03 2.90
N TRP A 139 12.02 23.89 2.47
CA TRP A 139 11.20 25.01 2.02
C TRP A 139 10.92 25.99 3.15
N TYR A 140 10.50 25.48 4.31
CA TYR A 140 10.21 26.32 5.47
C TYR A 140 11.44 27.05 6.02
N TRP A 141 12.62 26.43 5.92
CA TRP A 141 13.87 27.05 6.33
C TRP A 141 14.41 28.04 5.29
N GLN A 142 14.54 27.64 4.02
CA GLN A 142 15.26 28.39 2.99
C GLN A 142 14.37 29.39 2.23
N LYS A 143 13.13 29.00 1.94
CA LYS A 143 12.22 29.77 1.07
C LYS A 143 11.30 30.65 1.89
N GLU A 144 10.52 30.08 2.80
CA GLU A 144 9.60 30.86 3.65
C GLU A 144 10.29 31.50 4.85
N LYS A 145 11.43 30.96 5.28
CA LYS A 145 12.19 31.44 6.45
C LYS A 145 11.33 31.54 7.71
N ILE A 146 10.49 30.53 7.94
CA ILE A 146 9.66 30.44 9.15
C ILE A 146 10.59 30.42 10.37
N LEU A 147 10.34 31.34 11.32
CA LEU A 147 11.23 31.63 12.44
C LEU A 147 11.68 30.37 13.21
N LYS A 148 10.76 29.44 13.53
CA LYS A 148 11.07 28.22 14.27
C LYS A 148 12.12 27.33 13.58
N TYR A 149 12.14 27.27 12.26
CA TYR A 149 13.12 26.46 11.51
C TYR A 149 14.46 27.18 11.40
N VAL A 150 14.45 28.51 11.25
CA VAL A 150 15.66 29.33 11.24
C VAL A 150 16.37 29.28 12.61
N GLU A 151 15.63 29.42 13.70
CA GLU A 151 16.15 29.30 15.07
C GLU A 151 16.67 27.90 15.35
N PHE A 152 15.92 26.85 14.97
CA PHE A 152 16.40 25.47 15.08
C PHE A 152 17.74 25.28 14.37
N MET A 153 17.91 25.82 13.16
CA MET A 153 19.17 25.71 12.44
C MET A 153 20.30 26.50 13.11
N LYS A 154 20.02 27.71 13.61
CA LYS A 154 20.98 28.54 14.33
C LYS A 154 21.47 27.89 15.63
N ASP A 155 20.58 27.19 16.33
CA ASP A 155 20.88 26.61 17.64
C ASP A 155 21.56 25.24 17.55
N ASN A 156 21.38 24.51 16.45
CA ASN A 156 21.84 23.12 16.33
C ASN A 156 22.94 22.91 15.26
N TYR A 157 23.15 23.87 14.35
CA TYR A 157 24.10 23.73 13.23
C TYR A 157 24.99 24.97 13.07
N PRO A 158 26.22 24.81 12.53
CA PRO A 158 27.12 25.94 12.36
C PRO A 158 26.55 26.98 11.37
N PRO A 159 26.91 28.27 11.48
CA PRO A 159 26.31 29.34 10.67
C PRO A 159 26.43 29.20 9.14
N SER A 160 27.39 28.39 8.66
CA SER A 160 27.61 28.13 7.25
C SER A 160 26.94 26.84 6.74
N PHE A 161 26.19 26.14 7.60
CA PHE A 161 25.54 24.87 7.26
C PHE A 161 24.43 25.11 6.22
N LYS A 162 24.47 24.35 5.13
CA LYS A 162 23.50 24.37 4.04
C LYS A 162 22.64 23.11 4.08
N TYR A 163 21.55 23.08 3.30
CA TYR A 163 20.68 21.91 3.30
C TYR A 163 21.36 20.68 2.69
N GLU A 164 22.21 20.91 1.70
CA GLU A 164 23.02 19.91 1.03
C GLU A 164 23.99 19.21 1.99
N ASP A 165 24.43 19.89 3.06
CA ASP A 165 25.27 19.30 4.09
C ASP A 165 24.54 18.20 4.89
N PHE A 166 23.20 18.10 4.80
CA PHE A 166 22.45 16.97 5.33
C PHE A 166 22.56 15.70 4.49
N GLY A 167 22.87 15.78 3.19
CA GLY A 167 22.96 14.63 2.29
C GLY A 167 23.91 13.54 2.82
N PRO A 168 25.17 13.87 3.14
CA PRO A 168 26.11 12.92 3.74
C PRO A 168 25.70 12.39 5.13
N LEU A 169 24.84 13.11 5.86
CA LEU A 169 24.37 12.73 7.19
C LEU A 169 23.17 11.77 7.15
N PHE A 170 22.51 11.65 5.99
CA PHE A 170 21.48 10.65 5.76
C PHE A 170 22.12 9.27 5.59
N THR A 171 22.36 8.56 6.68
CA THR A 171 23.21 7.35 6.65
C THR A 171 22.46 6.05 6.40
N ALA A 172 21.16 5.97 6.72
CA ALA A 172 20.39 4.72 6.69
C ALA A 172 21.09 3.54 7.42
N LYS A 173 21.86 3.84 8.49
CA LYS A 173 22.78 2.91 9.13
C LYS A 173 22.13 1.62 9.65
N PHE A 174 20.90 1.71 10.13
CA PHE A 174 20.11 0.60 10.66
C PHE A 174 18.97 0.19 9.72
N PHE A 175 18.95 0.71 8.49
CA PHE A 175 17.96 0.32 7.49
C PHE A 175 18.10 -1.16 7.14
N ASN A 176 16.98 -1.88 7.32
CA ASN A 176 16.84 -3.29 7.01
C ASN A 176 15.51 -3.54 6.28
N ALA A 177 15.60 -3.80 4.97
CA ALA A 177 14.43 -4.05 4.12
C ALA A 177 13.57 -5.23 4.61
N ASN A 178 14.19 -6.30 5.14
CA ASN A 178 13.45 -7.46 5.66
C ASN A 178 12.67 -7.11 6.93
N GLN A 179 13.23 -6.26 7.80
CA GLN A 179 12.52 -5.79 8.99
C GLN A 179 11.32 -4.92 8.61
N TRP A 180 11.49 -4.01 7.66
CA TRP A 180 10.39 -3.20 7.14
C TRP A 180 9.30 -4.09 6.51
N ALA A 181 9.70 -5.05 5.66
CA ALA A 181 8.79 -6.00 5.05
C ALA A 181 8.00 -6.82 6.09
N ASP A 182 8.62 -7.28 7.17
CA ASP A 182 7.93 -7.96 8.28
C ASP A 182 6.87 -7.05 8.92
N ILE A 183 7.23 -5.80 9.24
CA ILE A 183 6.30 -4.84 9.86
C ILE A 183 5.11 -4.55 8.92
N PHE A 184 5.38 -4.31 7.64
CA PHE A 184 4.36 -4.00 6.65
C PHE A 184 3.48 -5.21 6.37
N GLN A 185 4.05 -6.41 6.26
CA GLN A 185 3.27 -7.64 6.13
C GLN A 185 2.40 -7.88 7.37
N ALA A 186 2.96 -7.68 8.57
CA ALA A 186 2.27 -7.83 9.83
C ALA A 186 1.13 -6.82 10.02
N SER A 187 1.15 -5.69 9.31
CA SER A 187 0.11 -4.67 9.33
C SER A 187 -1.14 -5.01 8.52
N GLY A 188 -1.04 -5.97 7.59
CA GLY A 188 -2.12 -6.28 6.63
C GLY A 188 -2.12 -5.41 5.38
N ALA A 189 -1.17 -4.48 5.20
CA ALA A 189 -1.06 -3.72 3.96
C ALA A 189 -0.91 -4.64 2.73
N LYS A 190 -1.56 -4.26 1.63
CA LYS A 190 -1.54 -4.97 0.35
C LYS A 190 -0.65 -4.31 -0.70
N TYR A 191 -0.25 -3.07 -0.45
CA TYR A 191 0.71 -2.32 -1.25
C TYR A 191 1.48 -1.34 -0.38
N ILE A 192 2.67 -0.95 -0.83
CA ILE A 192 3.54 0.03 -0.16
C ILE A 192 3.97 1.05 -1.19
N VAL A 193 3.84 2.34 -0.87
CA VAL A 193 4.27 3.49 -1.66
C VAL A 193 5.47 4.11 -0.95
N LEU A 194 6.61 4.22 -1.63
CA LEU A 194 7.81 4.91 -1.10
C LEU A 194 8.01 6.23 -1.82
N THR A 195 8.29 7.31 -1.09
CA THR A 195 8.77 8.57 -1.66
C THR A 195 10.14 8.36 -2.30
N SER A 196 10.13 8.00 -3.58
CA SER A 196 11.36 7.78 -4.34
C SER A 196 12.14 9.10 -4.45
N LYS A 197 11.43 10.20 -4.71
CA LYS A 197 11.92 11.58 -4.76
C LYS A 197 10.84 12.50 -4.20
N HIS A 198 11.21 13.33 -3.24
CA HIS A 198 10.33 14.36 -2.69
C HIS A 198 10.74 15.76 -3.20
N HIS A 199 10.09 16.82 -2.75
CA HIS A 199 10.20 18.17 -3.33
C HIS A 199 11.60 18.80 -3.21
N GLU A 200 12.45 18.35 -2.29
CA GLU A 200 13.85 18.75 -2.18
C GLU A 200 14.76 18.14 -3.27
N GLY A 201 14.24 17.19 -4.04
CA GLY A 201 14.89 16.64 -5.23
C GLY A 201 15.90 15.51 -4.98
N PHE A 202 16.11 15.10 -3.72
CA PHE A 202 16.98 13.96 -3.39
C PHE A 202 16.31 12.66 -3.81
N THR A 203 17.07 11.80 -4.48
CA THR A 203 16.57 10.51 -4.98
C THR A 203 17.09 9.34 -4.14
N LEU A 204 16.21 8.39 -3.80
CA LEU A 204 16.57 7.20 -3.01
C LEU A 204 17.20 6.06 -3.84
N TRP A 205 17.54 6.33 -5.10
CA TRP A 205 18.18 5.44 -6.07
C TRP A 205 19.25 6.22 -6.84
N GLY A 206 20.11 5.57 -7.64
CA GLY A 206 21.06 6.30 -8.50
C GLY A 206 20.38 6.90 -9.73
N SER A 207 20.20 8.21 -9.77
CA SER A 207 19.62 8.93 -10.93
C SER A 207 20.73 9.60 -11.75
N GLU A 208 20.66 9.47 -13.09
CA GLU A 208 21.49 10.26 -14.01
C GLU A 208 21.11 11.75 -14.02
N TYR A 209 19.89 12.07 -13.59
CA TYR A 209 19.35 13.44 -13.56
C TYR A 209 19.61 14.15 -12.22
N SER A 210 19.54 13.44 -11.10
CA SER A 210 19.96 13.94 -9.78
C SER A 210 21.40 13.55 -9.46
N TRP A 211 22.33 13.92 -10.35
CA TRP A 211 23.74 13.60 -10.21
C TRP A 211 24.33 14.15 -8.91
N ASN A 212 25.00 13.29 -8.13
CA ASN A 212 25.53 13.60 -6.79
C ASN A 212 24.49 14.10 -5.76
N TRP A 213 23.19 13.95 -6.01
CA TRP A 213 22.13 14.27 -5.05
C TRP A 213 21.17 13.08 -4.90
N ASN A 214 21.76 11.95 -4.52
CA ASN A 214 21.07 10.66 -4.44
C ASN A 214 21.72 9.69 -3.45
N ALA A 215 20.99 8.66 -3.03
CA ALA A 215 21.41 7.71 -1.98
C ALA A 215 22.57 6.78 -2.37
N ILE A 216 22.90 6.66 -3.66
CA ILE A 216 24.07 5.90 -4.13
C ILE A 216 25.31 6.79 -4.07
N ASP A 217 25.20 8.02 -4.55
CA ASP A 217 26.31 8.97 -4.65
C ASP A 217 26.60 9.67 -3.32
N GLU A 218 25.63 9.79 -2.41
CA GLU A 218 25.74 10.44 -1.10
C GLU A 218 25.04 9.64 0.00
N GLY A 219 25.41 9.90 1.26
CA GLY A 219 24.77 9.29 2.43
C GLY A 219 24.90 7.75 2.48
N PRO A 220 23.83 6.96 2.24
CA PRO A 220 23.82 5.51 2.48
C PRO A 220 24.76 4.69 1.58
N LYS A 221 25.11 5.20 0.40
CA LYS A 221 25.81 4.45 -0.67
C LYS A 221 25.08 3.16 -1.07
N ARG A 222 23.75 3.22 -1.07
CA ARG A 222 22.83 2.09 -1.27
C ARG A 222 21.67 2.52 -2.16
N ASP A 223 21.21 1.59 -2.97
CA ASP A 223 19.99 1.76 -3.76
C ASP A 223 18.80 1.30 -2.92
N ILE A 224 18.25 2.22 -2.11
CA ILE A 224 17.18 1.93 -1.15
C ILE A 224 15.92 1.45 -1.86
N VAL A 225 15.63 2.07 -3.00
CA VAL A 225 14.54 1.72 -3.92
C VAL A 225 14.67 0.26 -4.34
N LYS A 226 15.82 -0.14 -4.89
CA LYS A 226 16.07 -1.51 -5.32
C LYS A 226 16.00 -2.51 -4.18
N GLU A 227 16.52 -2.16 -3.00
CA GLU A 227 16.51 -3.03 -1.82
C GLU A 227 15.12 -3.26 -1.21
N LEU A 228 14.22 -2.28 -1.33
CA LEU A 228 12.81 -2.41 -0.94
C LEU A 228 11.93 -3.00 -2.04
N GLU A 229 12.51 -3.32 -3.20
CA GLU A 229 11.81 -3.61 -4.45
C GLU A 229 10.85 -2.47 -4.89
N THR A 230 10.93 -1.26 -4.30
CA THR A 230 10.04 -0.09 -4.54
C THR A 230 10.73 0.93 -5.43
N LEU A 231 10.08 1.49 -6.46
CA LEU A 231 10.76 1.77 -7.73
C LEU A 231 10.97 3.27 -8.08
N PRO A 232 11.92 3.69 -8.96
CA PRO A 232 12.38 5.09 -9.13
C PRO A 232 12.18 5.82 -10.51
N GLU A 233 11.94 7.14 -10.58
CA GLU A 233 11.80 8.08 -11.77
C GLU A 233 11.06 7.70 -13.07
N LEU A 234 9.85 8.26 -13.27
CA LEU A 234 8.80 7.93 -14.26
C LEU A 234 9.13 6.95 -15.40
N TYR A 235 9.93 7.31 -16.42
CA TYR A 235 10.22 6.38 -17.55
C TYR A 235 11.23 5.28 -17.17
N GLU A 236 12.26 5.61 -16.40
CA GLU A 236 13.21 4.63 -15.87
C GLU A 236 12.50 3.68 -14.88
N LEU A 237 11.62 4.24 -14.04
CA LEU A 237 10.74 3.58 -13.07
C LEU A 237 9.95 2.48 -13.73
N VAL A 238 9.28 2.88 -14.79
CA VAL A 238 8.32 2.03 -15.44
C VAL A 238 9.03 0.94 -16.24
N ASN A 239 10.15 1.27 -16.92
CA ASN A 239 10.86 0.30 -17.76
C ASN A 239 11.75 -0.66 -16.97
N ALA A 240 12.60 -0.14 -16.10
CA ALA A 240 13.60 -0.95 -15.39
C ALA A 240 12.96 -1.77 -14.27
N TYR A 241 11.82 -1.32 -13.74
CA TYR A 241 11.35 -1.82 -12.46
C TYR A 241 9.88 -2.25 -12.38
N GLN A 242 8.99 -1.71 -13.22
CA GLN A 242 7.60 -2.20 -13.36
C GLN A 242 6.69 -2.04 -12.11
N PRO A 243 6.34 -0.79 -11.72
CA PRO A 243 5.50 -0.50 -10.55
C PRO A 243 4.02 -0.86 -10.78
N GLU A 244 3.31 -1.08 -9.67
CA GLU A 244 1.86 -1.34 -9.69
C GLU A 244 1.04 -0.08 -9.37
N ILE A 245 1.61 0.86 -8.60
CA ILE A 245 1.05 2.23 -8.44
C ILE A 245 2.14 3.23 -8.77
N LEU A 246 1.75 4.27 -9.49
CA LEU A 246 2.55 5.45 -9.69
C LEU A 246 1.80 6.65 -9.10
N TRP A 247 2.34 7.17 -8.01
CA TRP A 247 1.73 8.23 -7.21
C TRP A 247 2.52 9.52 -7.42
N SER A 248 1.93 10.47 -8.15
CA SER A 248 2.56 11.75 -8.49
C SER A 248 2.19 12.82 -7.45
N ASP A 249 3.06 13.79 -7.20
CA ASP A 249 2.74 15.05 -6.49
C ASP A 249 3.28 16.24 -7.30
N GLY A 250 2.59 16.53 -8.41
CA GLY A 250 2.99 17.53 -9.40
C GLY A 250 2.18 18.83 -9.36
N ASP A 251 1.28 19.00 -8.39
CA ASP A 251 0.35 20.15 -8.31
C ASP A 251 1.01 21.45 -7.80
N GLY A 252 2.33 21.46 -7.58
CA GLY A 252 3.12 22.57 -7.02
C GLY A 252 3.22 23.84 -7.88
N GLY A 253 2.18 24.19 -8.64
CA GLY A 253 2.03 25.47 -9.35
C GLY A 253 2.26 25.43 -10.86
N ALA A 254 2.57 24.26 -11.44
CA ALA A 254 2.73 24.10 -12.89
C ALA A 254 1.63 23.20 -13.50
N PRO A 255 1.03 23.58 -14.64
CA PRO A 255 -0.05 22.82 -15.26
C PRO A 255 0.46 21.49 -15.86
N ASP A 256 -0.46 20.57 -16.14
CA ASP A 256 -0.16 19.25 -16.71
C ASP A 256 0.59 19.31 -18.06
N GLN A 257 0.40 20.39 -18.85
CA GLN A 257 1.14 20.59 -20.11
C GLN A 257 2.62 20.90 -19.86
N TYR A 258 2.96 21.57 -18.75
CA TYR A 258 4.35 21.86 -18.40
C TYR A 258 5.13 20.57 -18.13
N TRP A 259 4.48 19.61 -17.44
CA TRP A 259 5.05 18.31 -17.11
C TRP A 259 4.97 17.28 -18.25
N ASN A 260 4.24 17.60 -19.33
CA ASN A 260 3.85 16.63 -20.36
C ASN A 260 3.18 15.37 -19.78
N SER A 261 2.34 15.56 -18.76
CA SER A 261 1.77 14.45 -17.98
C SER A 261 0.87 13.54 -18.83
N THR A 262 0.04 14.10 -19.72
CA THR A 262 -0.82 13.29 -20.58
C THR A 262 -0.02 12.50 -21.61
N GLY A 263 1.09 13.05 -22.11
CA GLY A 263 2.03 12.33 -22.98
C GLY A 263 2.66 11.13 -22.27
N PHE A 264 3.11 11.33 -21.03
CA PHE A 264 3.64 10.24 -20.20
C PHE A 264 2.59 9.18 -19.88
N LEU A 265 1.38 9.57 -19.46
CA LEU A 265 0.30 8.63 -19.14
C LEU A 265 -0.16 7.82 -20.36
N ALA A 266 -0.19 8.44 -21.56
CA ALA A 266 -0.48 7.72 -22.79
C ALA A 266 0.59 6.67 -23.11
N TRP A 267 1.88 7.00 -22.95
CA TRP A 267 2.95 6.01 -23.06
C TRP A 267 2.79 4.89 -22.00
N LEU A 268 2.52 5.27 -20.74
CA LEU A 268 2.34 4.34 -19.63
C LEU A 268 1.23 3.31 -19.91
N TYR A 269 0.11 3.73 -20.49
CA TYR A 269 -1.01 2.83 -20.73
C TYR A 269 -0.95 2.07 -22.07
N ASN A 270 -0.10 2.49 -23.00
CA ASN A 270 0.03 1.82 -24.31
C ASN A 270 1.24 0.90 -24.39
N GLU A 271 2.40 1.41 -23.98
CA GLU A 271 3.70 0.87 -24.36
C GLU A 271 4.46 0.31 -23.17
N SER A 272 4.13 0.73 -21.95
CA SER A 272 4.84 0.27 -20.77
C SER A 272 4.64 -1.21 -20.47
N PRO A 273 5.61 -1.86 -19.80
CA PRO A 273 5.47 -3.24 -19.33
C PRO A 273 4.37 -3.43 -18.26
N VAL A 274 3.89 -2.36 -17.63
CA VAL A 274 2.87 -2.39 -16.55
C VAL A 274 1.51 -1.85 -16.97
N ARG A 275 1.33 -1.59 -18.26
CA ARG A 275 0.11 -0.96 -18.82
C ARG A 275 -1.20 -1.61 -18.37
N ASP A 276 -1.18 -2.92 -18.12
CA ASP A 276 -2.36 -3.71 -17.78
C ASP A 276 -2.70 -3.67 -16.27
N THR A 277 -1.77 -3.26 -15.41
CA THR A 277 -1.90 -3.39 -13.95
C THR A 277 -1.65 -2.10 -13.18
N VAL A 278 -0.92 -1.14 -13.76
CA VAL A 278 -0.56 0.13 -13.12
C VAL A 278 -1.80 0.99 -12.80
N VAL A 279 -1.77 1.69 -11.67
CA VAL A 279 -2.75 2.72 -11.30
C VAL A 279 -2.08 4.04 -10.99
N THR A 280 -2.78 5.14 -11.23
CA THR A 280 -2.27 6.50 -11.09
C THR A 280 -3.28 7.36 -10.33
N ASN A 281 -2.78 8.27 -9.48
CA ASN A 281 -3.60 9.21 -8.72
C ASN A 281 -4.03 10.42 -9.59
N ASP A 282 -4.52 11.49 -8.96
CA ASP A 282 -5.06 12.70 -9.58
C ASP A 282 -4.16 13.94 -9.48
N ARG A 283 -2.86 13.78 -9.20
CA ARG A 283 -1.93 14.90 -8.94
C ARG A 283 -0.83 15.01 -10.01
N TRP A 284 -1.26 15.14 -11.26
CA TRP A 284 -0.41 15.20 -12.46
C TRP A 284 -0.13 16.62 -12.95
N GLY A 285 -0.62 17.64 -12.25
CA GLY A 285 -0.35 19.05 -12.54
C GLY A 285 -1.49 19.95 -12.07
N ALA A 286 -1.26 21.26 -12.08
CA ALA A 286 -2.23 22.26 -11.67
C ALA A 286 -3.60 22.03 -12.34
N GLY A 287 -4.62 21.74 -11.53
CA GLY A 287 -6.00 21.53 -11.98
C GLY A 287 -6.36 20.09 -12.35
N SER A 288 -5.49 19.10 -12.09
CA SER A 288 -5.83 17.67 -12.23
C SER A 288 -6.56 17.09 -11.02
N ILE A 289 -6.33 17.66 -9.84
CA ILE A 289 -6.88 17.18 -8.56
C ILE A 289 -8.41 17.14 -8.58
N CYS A 290 -9.00 16.06 -8.05
CA CYS A 290 -10.43 15.75 -8.08
C CYS A 290 -11.08 15.71 -9.48
N LYS A 291 -10.29 15.69 -10.55
CA LYS A 291 -10.80 15.87 -11.91
C LYS A 291 -10.34 14.80 -12.88
N HIS A 292 -9.07 14.41 -12.78
CA HIS A 292 -8.41 13.50 -13.71
C HIS A 292 -7.66 12.40 -12.95
N GLY A 293 -7.32 11.29 -13.63
CA GLY A 293 -6.51 10.21 -13.05
C GLY A 293 -7.32 8.98 -12.63
N GLY A 294 -6.63 7.87 -12.38
CA GLY A 294 -7.28 6.57 -12.10
C GLY A 294 -8.00 6.51 -10.75
N PHE A 295 -7.58 7.32 -9.77
CA PHE A 295 -8.28 7.51 -8.51
C PHE A 295 -7.99 8.89 -7.91
N TYR A 296 -8.92 9.41 -7.11
CA TYR A 296 -8.82 10.76 -6.53
C TYR A 296 -8.15 10.78 -5.15
N THR A 297 -7.31 11.78 -4.94
CA THR A 297 -6.63 12.16 -3.68
C THR A 297 -6.74 13.67 -3.45
N CYS A 298 -7.96 14.16 -3.65
CA CYS A 298 -8.42 15.55 -3.65
C CYS A 298 -7.78 16.53 -2.66
N SER A 299 -7.37 16.04 -1.49
CA SER A 299 -6.60 16.78 -0.51
C SER A 299 -5.79 15.79 0.32
N ASP A 300 -4.86 16.31 1.12
CA ASP A 300 -4.30 15.50 2.20
C ASP A 300 -5.41 15.10 3.18
N ARG A 301 -5.33 13.88 3.70
CA ARG A 301 -6.34 13.26 4.56
C ARG A 301 -7.75 13.29 3.95
N TYR A 302 -7.84 13.19 2.62
CA TYR A 302 -9.12 13.25 1.92
C TYR A 302 -10.04 12.10 2.35
N ASN A 303 -11.15 12.45 2.99
CA ASN A 303 -12.22 11.52 3.33
C ASN A 303 -13.58 12.24 3.12
N PRO A 304 -14.31 11.95 2.03
CA PRO A 304 -15.56 12.63 1.70
C PRO A 304 -16.71 12.31 2.66
N GLY A 305 -16.62 11.22 3.43
CA GLY A 305 -17.69 10.77 4.33
C GLY A 305 -18.97 10.28 3.64
N HIS A 306 -18.95 10.15 2.31
CA HIS A 306 -20.04 9.60 1.50
C HIS A 306 -19.49 8.87 0.27
N LEU A 307 -20.33 8.06 -0.37
CA LEU A 307 -19.96 7.33 -1.57
C LEU A 307 -19.73 8.27 -2.76
N LEU A 308 -18.58 8.13 -3.41
CA LEU A 308 -18.25 8.83 -4.66
C LEU A 308 -18.44 7.91 -5.87
N PRO A 309 -18.79 8.47 -7.05
CA PRO A 309 -18.90 7.69 -8.29
C PRO A 309 -17.54 7.26 -8.85
N HIS A 310 -16.47 7.96 -8.48
CA HIS A 310 -15.11 7.68 -8.89
C HIS A 310 -14.31 7.07 -7.73
N LYS A 311 -13.38 6.15 -8.03
CA LYS A 311 -12.50 5.60 -7.01
C LYS A 311 -11.64 6.71 -6.40
N TRP A 312 -11.39 6.62 -5.10
CA TRP A 312 -10.58 7.57 -4.36
C TRP A 312 -9.73 6.86 -3.30
N GLU A 313 -8.74 7.55 -2.77
CA GLU A 313 -7.84 7.05 -1.74
C GLU A 313 -7.66 8.12 -0.64
N ASN A 314 -7.86 7.73 0.61
CA ASN A 314 -7.55 8.52 1.79
C ASN A 314 -6.05 8.44 2.06
N CYS A 315 -5.30 9.41 1.55
CA CYS A 315 -3.88 9.55 1.83
C CYS A 315 -3.70 10.31 3.15
N MET A 316 -3.23 9.65 4.21
CA MET A 316 -3.10 10.25 5.55
C MET A 316 -1.86 9.75 6.30
N THR A 317 -1.43 10.44 7.35
CA THR A 317 -0.29 10.05 8.21
C THR A 317 -0.68 9.74 9.66
N ILE A 318 -0.01 8.74 10.25
CA ILE A 318 -0.20 8.37 11.67
C ILE A 318 0.17 9.54 12.59
N ASP A 319 1.22 10.31 12.24
CA ASP A 319 1.51 11.59 12.88
C ASP A 319 0.48 12.62 12.40
N LYS A 320 -0.17 13.33 13.31
CA LYS A 320 -1.20 14.33 13.04
C LYS A 320 -0.64 15.56 12.32
N LEU A 321 0.66 15.81 12.42
CA LEU A 321 1.29 17.08 12.02
C LEU A 321 2.28 16.96 10.85
N SER A 322 2.82 15.78 10.55
CA SER A 322 3.82 15.63 9.48
C SER A 322 3.80 14.27 8.80
N TRP A 323 4.23 14.24 7.53
CA TRP A 323 4.51 13.01 6.80
C TRP A 323 5.91 12.46 7.13
N GLY A 324 6.91 13.34 7.24
CA GLY A 324 8.27 12.98 7.66
C GLY A 324 8.42 12.71 9.16
N TYR A 325 9.59 12.17 9.55
CA TYR A 325 9.91 11.89 10.95
C TYR A 325 10.18 13.18 11.74
N ARG A 326 9.61 13.25 12.95
CA ARG A 326 9.83 14.35 13.91
C ARG A 326 10.25 13.80 15.27
N ARG A 327 11.41 14.25 15.76
CA ARG A 327 11.95 13.84 17.06
C ARG A 327 11.21 14.49 18.23
N ASP A 328 10.58 15.64 18.00
CA ASP A 328 9.83 16.41 18.99
C ASP A 328 8.37 15.97 19.14
N ALA A 329 7.92 14.96 18.38
CA ALA A 329 6.55 14.47 18.41
C ALA A 329 6.21 13.73 19.72
N GLY A 330 5.14 14.17 20.40
CA GLY A 330 4.60 13.51 21.58
C GLY A 330 3.60 12.40 21.25
N ILE A 331 3.25 11.54 22.20
CA ILE A 331 2.29 10.44 21.96
C ILE A 331 0.91 10.94 21.51
N SER A 332 0.50 12.13 21.97
CA SER A 332 -0.76 12.79 21.57
C SER A 332 -0.78 13.24 20.12
N ASP A 333 0.40 13.45 19.52
CA ASP A 333 0.55 13.85 18.12
C ASP A 333 0.33 12.68 17.18
N TYR A 334 0.28 11.44 17.68
CA TYR A 334 -0.04 10.28 16.86
C TYR A 334 -1.51 9.90 16.99
N LEU A 335 -2.10 9.43 15.89
CA LEU A 335 -3.42 8.82 15.92
C LEU A 335 -3.39 7.54 16.77
N THR A 336 -4.44 7.33 17.56
CA THR A 336 -4.63 6.06 18.29
C THR A 336 -5.06 4.97 17.33
N ILE A 337 -4.93 3.71 17.74
CA ILE A 337 -5.41 2.58 16.93
C ILE A 337 -6.93 2.65 16.70
N GLU A 338 -7.72 3.11 17.66
CA GLU A 338 -9.16 3.33 17.49
C GLU A 338 -9.44 4.36 16.39
N GLU A 339 -8.69 5.47 16.37
CA GLU A 339 -8.79 6.49 15.32
C GLU A 339 -8.40 5.91 13.95
N LEU A 340 -7.34 5.10 13.88
CA LEU A 340 -6.88 4.49 12.63
C LEU A 340 -7.84 3.42 12.09
N VAL A 341 -8.39 2.55 12.96
CA VAL A 341 -9.42 1.57 12.57
C VAL A 341 -10.67 2.30 12.10
N LYS A 342 -11.06 3.38 12.78
CA LYS A 342 -12.15 4.24 12.33
C LYS A 342 -11.89 4.79 10.92
N GLN A 343 -10.73 5.38 10.67
CA GLN A 343 -10.38 5.90 9.34
C GLN A 343 -10.50 4.82 8.25
N LEU A 344 -10.00 3.60 8.51
CA LEU A 344 -10.09 2.50 7.55
C LEU A 344 -11.54 2.10 7.27
N VAL A 345 -12.33 1.89 8.32
CA VAL A 345 -13.74 1.45 8.21
C VAL A 345 -14.58 2.48 7.46
N GLU A 346 -14.47 3.76 7.80
CA GLU A 346 -15.20 4.84 7.14
C GLU A 346 -14.80 4.95 5.66
N THR A 347 -13.49 4.91 5.39
CA THR A 347 -12.93 5.02 4.04
C THR A 347 -13.44 3.90 3.13
N VAL A 348 -13.33 2.65 3.57
CA VAL A 348 -13.72 1.47 2.76
C VAL A 348 -15.23 1.42 2.55
N SER A 349 -16.02 1.77 3.57
CA SER A 349 -17.48 1.78 3.47
C SER A 349 -17.99 2.82 2.47
N CYS A 350 -17.25 3.92 2.30
CA CYS A 350 -17.46 4.99 1.31
C CYS A 350 -16.73 4.75 -0.03
N GLY A 351 -16.18 3.54 -0.25
CA GLY A 351 -15.61 3.10 -1.52
C GLY A 351 -14.14 3.46 -1.74
N GLY A 352 -13.48 4.09 -0.77
CA GLY A 352 -12.07 4.47 -0.85
C GLY A 352 -11.11 3.34 -0.51
N ASN A 353 -9.82 3.59 -0.76
CA ASN A 353 -8.72 2.88 -0.12
C ASN A 353 -8.06 3.78 0.93
N LEU A 354 -7.43 3.20 1.95
CA LEU A 354 -6.63 3.95 2.93
C LEU A 354 -5.14 3.76 2.61
N LEU A 355 -4.43 4.86 2.37
CA LEU A 355 -2.99 4.90 2.24
C LEU A 355 -2.40 5.59 3.49
N MET A 356 -1.82 4.79 4.38
CA MET A 356 -1.39 5.24 5.71
C MET A 356 0.13 5.44 5.76
N ASN A 357 0.55 6.67 6.03
CA ASN A 357 1.94 7.06 6.04
C ASN A 357 2.66 6.81 7.38
N ILE A 358 3.94 6.44 7.26
CA ILE A 358 4.94 6.51 8.32
C ILE A 358 6.15 7.37 7.90
N GLY A 359 6.82 7.98 8.89
CA GLY A 359 8.08 8.69 8.71
C GLY A 359 9.23 7.97 9.43
N PRO A 360 10.08 7.20 8.71
CA PRO A 360 11.28 6.59 9.30
C PRO A 360 12.36 7.61 9.66
N THR A 361 13.19 7.25 10.64
CA THR A 361 14.32 8.06 11.12
C THR A 361 15.45 8.11 10.09
N LEU A 362 16.37 9.08 10.21
CA LEU A 362 17.51 9.23 9.28
C LEU A 362 18.43 8.00 9.13
N ASP A 363 18.48 7.16 10.17
CA ASP A 363 19.24 5.91 10.19
C ASP A 363 18.42 4.70 9.71
N GLY A 364 17.16 4.88 9.31
CA GLY A 364 16.34 3.86 8.68
C GLY A 364 15.53 2.97 9.62
N THR A 365 15.38 3.38 10.88
CA THR A 365 14.49 2.70 11.84
C THR A 365 13.06 3.23 11.73
N ILE A 366 12.08 2.35 11.91
CA ILE A 366 10.68 2.74 12.10
C ILE A 366 10.49 2.97 13.60
N SER A 367 10.04 4.17 13.98
CA SER A 367 9.77 4.48 15.39
C SER A 367 8.79 3.47 15.99
N VAL A 368 9.02 3.09 17.25
CA VAL A 368 8.23 2.06 17.96
C VAL A 368 6.74 2.38 17.94
N VAL A 369 6.35 3.67 17.99
CA VAL A 369 4.93 4.08 17.91
C VAL A 369 4.33 3.73 16.54
N PHE A 370 5.06 3.96 15.44
CA PHE A 370 4.58 3.58 14.11
C PHE A 370 4.49 2.06 13.97
N GLU A 371 5.52 1.32 14.39
CA GLU A 371 5.49 -0.15 14.35
C GLU A 371 4.35 -0.72 15.19
N GLU A 372 4.12 -0.19 16.40
CA GLU A 372 3.03 -0.61 17.27
C GLU A 372 1.68 -0.41 16.57
N ARG A 373 1.41 0.79 16.01
CA ARG A 373 0.14 1.09 15.31
C ARG A 373 -0.06 0.19 14.09
N LEU A 374 1.00 -0.05 13.31
CA LEU A 374 0.97 -0.94 12.16
C LEU A 374 0.63 -2.38 12.56
N ARG A 375 1.33 -2.94 13.56
CA ARG A 375 1.05 -4.32 14.02
C ARG A 375 -0.31 -4.45 14.70
N GLN A 376 -0.79 -3.42 15.39
CA GLN A 376 -2.15 -3.37 15.94
C GLN A 376 -3.20 -3.40 14.82
N MET A 377 -3.01 -2.61 13.76
CA MET A 377 -3.88 -2.62 12.58
C MET A 377 -3.95 -4.02 11.95
N GLY A 378 -2.82 -4.68 11.76
CA GLY A 378 -2.82 -6.03 11.19
C GLY A 378 -3.36 -7.12 12.12
N SER A 379 -3.25 -6.94 13.43
CA SER A 379 -3.92 -7.82 14.40
C SER A 379 -5.44 -7.71 14.29
N TRP A 380 -5.96 -6.51 14.06
CA TRP A 380 -7.39 -6.28 13.81
C TRP A 380 -7.83 -6.84 12.45
N LEU A 381 -7.06 -6.57 11.39
CA LEU A 381 -7.34 -7.06 10.02
C LEU A 381 -7.24 -8.58 9.89
N ARG A 382 -6.47 -9.27 10.75
CA ARG A 382 -6.44 -10.73 10.78
C ARG A 382 -7.81 -11.34 11.10
N VAL A 383 -8.62 -10.63 11.89
CA VAL A 383 -9.95 -11.08 12.33
C VAL A 383 -11.04 -10.51 11.43
N ASN A 384 -10.97 -9.21 11.14
CA ASN A 384 -12.02 -8.48 10.42
C ASN A 384 -11.71 -8.23 8.93
N GLY A 385 -10.58 -8.72 8.42
CA GLY A 385 -10.11 -8.44 7.07
C GLY A 385 -11.06 -8.91 5.97
N GLU A 386 -11.84 -9.97 6.22
CA GLU A 386 -12.88 -10.43 5.28
C GLU A 386 -13.98 -9.38 5.06
N ALA A 387 -14.24 -8.53 6.06
CA ALA A 387 -15.16 -7.40 6.00
C ALA A 387 -14.54 -6.14 5.35
N ILE A 388 -13.28 -6.20 4.94
CA ILE A 388 -12.53 -5.08 4.34
C ILE A 388 -12.10 -5.44 2.92
N TYR A 389 -11.19 -6.42 2.78
CA TYR A 389 -10.62 -6.80 1.50
C TYR A 389 -11.65 -7.40 0.57
N GLU A 390 -11.53 -7.07 -0.72
CA GLU A 390 -12.42 -7.56 -1.79
C GLU A 390 -13.91 -7.24 -1.58
N THR A 391 -14.25 -6.40 -0.61
CA THR A 391 -15.61 -5.91 -0.41
C THR A 391 -15.93 -4.75 -1.34
N HIS A 392 -17.22 -4.54 -1.55
CA HIS A 392 -17.79 -3.39 -2.24
C HIS A 392 -18.66 -2.59 -1.29
N THR A 393 -18.87 -1.33 -1.64
CA THR A 393 -19.82 -0.45 -0.95
C THR A 393 -21.21 -1.08 -0.98
N TRP A 394 -21.87 -1.09 0.18
CA TRP A 394 -23.27 -1.47 0.23
C TRP A 394 -24.16 -0.27 -0.13
N ARG A 395 -25.48 -0.49 -0.26
CA ARG A 395 -26.44 0.58 -0.60
C ARG A 395 -26.48 1.74 0.41
N SER A 396 -26.00 1.48 1.61
CA SER A 396 -25.94 2.42 2.73
C SER A 396 -24.55 2.31 3.35
N GLN A 397 -23.85 3.44 3.49
CA GLN A 397 -22.47 3.47 4.02
C GLN A 397 -22.44 3.26 5.53
N ASN A 398 -23.38 3.88 6.25
CA ASN A 398 -23.50 3.83 7.70
C ASN A 398 -24.92 3.49 8.16
N ASP A 399 -25.06 3.16 9.44
CA ASP A 399 -26.34 2.84 10.04
C ASP A 399 -27.14 4.09 10.46
N THR A 400 -28.46 3.96 10.44
CA THR A 400 -29.40 5.03 10.81
C THR A 400 -29.79 5.04 12.29
N VAL A 401 -29.54 3.96 13.02
CA VAL A 401 -29.94 3.81 14.42
C VAL A 401 -28.72 3.89 15.33
N THR A 402 -27.70 3.08 15.07
CA THR A 402 -26.50 3.05 15.91
C THR A 402 -25.37 3.85 15.25
N PRO A 403 -24.87 4.94 15.88
CA PRO A 403 -23.75 5.70 15.35
C PRO A 403 -22.46 4.88 15.34
N ASP A 404 -21.50 5.28 14.51
CA ASP A 404 -20.22 4.57 14.33
C ASP A 404 -20.38 3.10 13.89
N VAL A 405 -21.49 2.78 13.18
CA VAL A 405 -21.69 1.52 12.47
C VAL A 405 -21.67 1.75 10.97
N TRP A 406 -20.86 0.98 10.27
CA TRP A 406 -20.57 1.12 8.85
C TRP A 406 -20.73 -0.20 8.11
N TYR A 407 -20.98 -0.13 6.81
CA TYR A 407 -21.30 -1.31 6.00
C TYR A 407 -20.39 -1.49 4.81
N THR A 408 -19.98 -2.73 4.62
CA THR A 408 -19.37 -3.26 3.39
C THR A 408 -20.14 -4.50 2.95
N SER A 409 -19.92 -4.95 1.72
CA SER A 409 -20.65 -6.10 1.19
C SER A 409 -19.84 -6.93 0.21
N LYS A 410 -20.19 -8.22 0.09
CA LYS A 410 -19.79 -9.10 -0.99
C LYS A 410 -21.04 -9.58 -1.72
N PRO A 411 -21.52 -8.84 -2.74
CA PRO A 411 -22.81 -9.10 -3.38
C PRO A 411 -22.93 -10.51 -3.97
N LYS A 412 -21.83 -11.04 -4.54
CA LYS A 412 -21.79 -12.40 -5.10
C LYS A 412 -22.06 -13.49 -4.06
N GLU A 413 -21.72 -13.22 -2.80
CA GLU A 413 -21.89 -14.14 -1.67
C GLU A 413 -23.16 -13.83 -0.86
N LYS A 414 -23.95 -12.81 -1.27
CA LYS A 414 -25.12 -12.30 -0.52
C LYS A 414 -24.78 -11.97 0.93
N LEU A 415 -23.61 -11.38 1.13
CA LEU A 415 -23.02 -11.10 2.43
C LEU A 415 -22.88 -9.60 2.63
N VAL A 416 -23.34 -9.13 3.79
CA VAL A 416 -23.19 -7.74 4.24
C VAL A 416 -22.45 -7.77 5.57
N TYR A 417 -21.45 -6.93 5.74
CA TYR A 417 -20.76 -6.77 7.01
C TYR A 417 -21.21 -5.48 7.68
N ALA A 418 -21.56 -5.56 8.97
CA ALA A 418 -21.78 -4.40 9.83
C ALA A 418 -20.57 -4.23 10.75
N LEU A 419 -19.75 -3.22 10.48
CA LEU A 419 -18.57 -2.88 11.26
C LEU A 419 -18.95 -1.82 12.30
N PHE A 420 -18.78 -2.13 13.58
CA PHE A 420 -19.13 -1.23 14.69
C PHE A 420 -17.91 -0.95 15.57
N LEU A 421 -17.72 0.31 15.93
CA LEU A 421 -16.49 0.78 16.58
C LEU A 421 -16.60 0.86 18.11
N LYS A 422 -17.80 0.62 18.67
CA LYS A 422 -18.07 0.62 20.11
C LYS A 422 -18.89 -0.59 20.50
N TRP A 423 -18.39 -1.35 21.47
CA TRP A 423 -19.13 -2.49 22.01
C TRP A 423 -20.27 -1.97 22.92
N PRO A 424 -21.55 -2.25 22.61
CA PRO A 424 -22.65 -1.74 23.40
C PRO A 424 -22.68 -2.41 24.78
N THR A 425 -22.76 -1.61 25.83
CA THR A 425 -22.81 -2.10 27.23
C THR A 425 -24.10 -2.85 27.55
N SER A 426 -25.17 -2.63 26.78
CA SER A 426 -26.42 -3.39 26.85
C SER A 426 -26.28 -4.84 26.39
N GLY A 427 -25.21 -5.18 25.66
CA GLY A 427 -25.08 -6.47 24.97
C GLY A 427 -26.01 -6.62 23.76
N GLN A 428 -26.65 -5.53 23.33
CA GLN A 428 -27.58 -5.52 22.19
C GLN A 428 -27.15 -4.46 21.18
N LEU A 429 -27.08 -4.86 19.90
CA LEU A 429 -26.76 -3.97 18.78
C LEU A 429 -27.98 -3.81 17.87
N PHE A 430 -28.40 -2.56 17.63
CA PHE A 430 -29.52 -2.24 16.77
C PHE A 430 -29.01 -1.77 15.40
N LEU A 431 -29.44 -2.42 14.32
CA LEU A 431 -29.07 -2.04 12.96
C LEU A 431 -30.34 -1.68 12.19
N GLY A 432 -30.47 -0.43 11.78
CA GLY A 432 -31.66 0.08 11.07
C GLY A 432 -31.69 -0.24 9.58
N GLN A 433 -30.53 -0.45 8.96
CA GLN A 433 -30.43 -0.66 7.51
C GLN A 433 -30.74 -2.09 7.03
N PRO A 434 -30.24 -3.17 7.66
CA PRO A 434 -30.43 -4.53 7.18
C PRO A 434 -31.85 -5.03 7.42
N LYS A 435 -32.51 -5.54 6.38
CA LYS A 435 -33.84 -6.15 6.50
C LYS A 435 -33.70 -7.67 6.46
N THR A 436 -34.26 -8.33 7.47
CA THR A 436 -34.09 -9.77 7.68
C THR A 436 -35.12 -10.58 6.90
N ILE A 437 -34.72 -11.77 6.45
CA ILE A 437 -35.57 -12.77 5.82
C ILE A 437 -35.72 -13.91 6.82
N LEU A 438 -36.94 -14.10 7.34
CA LEU A 438 -37.23 -15.11 8.34
C LEU A 438 -36.87 -16.51 7.81
N GLY A 439 -36.10 -17.27 8.60
CA GLY A 439 -35.63 -18.62 8.24
C GLY A 439 -34.41 -18.67 7.29
N ALA A 440 -33.94 -17.53 6.77
CA ALA A 440 -32.78 -17.48 5.86
C ALA A 440 -31.63 -16.61 6.37
N THR A 441 -31.93 -15.51 7.08
CA THR A 441 -30.88 -14.63 7.61
C THR A 441 -30.08 -15.33 8.71
N GLN A 442 -28.76 -15.27 8.61
CA GLN A 442 -27.85 -15.66 9.68
C GLN A 442 -26.91 -14.50 10.00
N VAL A 443 -26.63 -14.33 11.29
CA VAL A 443 -25.71 -13.32 11.82
C VAL A 443 -24.58 -14.03 12.56
N LYS A 444 -23.34 -13.66 12.28
CA LYS A 444 -22.14 -14.17 12.95
C LYS A 444 -21.23 -13.01 13.34
N LEU A 445 -20.59 -13.08 14.50
CA LEU A 445 -19.47 -12.20 14.84
C LEU A 445 -18.17 -12.80 14.30
N LEU A 446 -17.43 -12.02 13.51
CA LEU A 446 -16.14 -12.48 12.99
C LEU A 446 -15.17 -12.80 14.14
N GLY A 447 -14.50 -13.94 14.04
CA GLY A 447 -13.62 -14.49 15.08
C GLY A 447 -14.30 -15.21 16.25
N HIS A 448 -15.64 -15.19 16.35
CA HIS A 448 -16.37 -15.91 17.43
C HIS A 448 -16.84 -17.32 17.01
N GLY A 449 -17.02 -17.56 15.71
CA GLY A 449 -17.36 -18.87 15.12
C GLY A 449 -18.82 -19.31 15.26
N GLN A 450 -19.51 -18.95 16.34
CA GLN A 450 -20.92 -19.31 16.55
C GLN A 450 -21.89 -18.28 15.94
N PRO A 451 -23.03 -18.73 15.38
CA PRO A 451 -24.14 -17.84 15.03
C PRO A 451 -24.66 -17.09 16.25
N LEU A 452 -25.08 -15.83 16.05
CA LEU A 452 -25.69 -15.00 17.07
C LEU A 452 -27.21 -15.05 16.99
N ASN A 453 -27.84 -14.89 18.15
CA ASN A 453 -29.28 -14.66 18.24
C ASN A 453 -29.61 -13.24 17.76
N TRP A 454 -30.78 -13.10 17.14
CA TRP A 454 -31.27 -11.81 16.68
C TRP A 454 -32.79 -11.78 16.60
N ILE A 455 -33.35 -10.58 16.65
CA ILE A 455 -34.78 -10.31 16.55
C ILE A 455 -35.03 -9.38 15.36
N SER A 456 -35.98 -9.78 14.50
CA SER A 456 -36.44 -8.91 13.41
C SER A 456 -37.25 -7.75 13.98
N LEU A 457 -36.93 -6.52 13.56
CA LEU A 457 -37.72 -5.33 13.85
C LEU A 457 -38.58 -4.91 12.64
N GLY A 458 -38.81 -5.83 11.70
CA GLY A 458 -39.56 -5.59 10.47
C GLY A 458 -38.89 -4.53 9.59
N GLN A 459 -39.60 -3.43 9.31
CA GLN A 459 -39.05 -2.33 8.52
C GLN A 459 -37.98 -1.51 9.26
N ASN A 460 -37.91 -1.64 10.59
CA ASN A 460 -36.98 -0.90 11.44
C ASN A 460 -35.63 -1.63 11.63
N GLY A 461 -35.41 -2.72 10.89
CA GLY A 461 -34.13 -3.43 10.83
C GLY A 461 -34.04 -4.66 11.72
N ILE A 462 -32.93 -4.82 12.44
CA ILE A 462 -32.58 -6.00 13.24
C ILE A 462 -31.95 -5.60 14.57
N MET A 463 -32.30 -6.31 15.65
CA MET A 463 -31.57 -6.29 16.91
C MET A 463 -30.75 -7.57 17.03
N VAL A 464 -29.45 -7.45 17.23
CA VAL A 464 -28.53 -8.58 17.43
C VAL A 464 -28.13 -8.67 18.90
N GLU A 465 -28.25 -9.86 19.48
CA GLU A 465 -27.74 -10.15 20.82
C GLU A 465 -26.25 -10.50 20.72
N LEU A 466 -25.41 -9.66 21.32
CA LEU A 466 -23.97 -9.87 21.34
C LEU A 466 -23.61 -10.82 22.49
N PRO A 467 -22.59 -11.69 22.30
CA PRO A 467 -22.16 -12.61 23.33
C PRO A 467 -21.53 -11.86 24.51
N GLN A 468 -21.74 -12.36 25.73
CA GLN A 468 -21.04 -11.86 26.91
C GLN A 468 -19.62 -12.44 26.94
N LEU A 469 -18.65 -11.66 26.46
CA LEU A 469 -17.25 -12.07 26.34
C LEU A 469 -16.39 -11.38 27.39
N THR A 470 -15.57 -12.16 28.08
CA THR A 470 -14.45 -11.61 28.87
C THR A 470 -13.35 -11.09 27.93
N PHE A 471 -12.45 -10.26 28.45
CA PHE A 471 -11.36 -9.68 27.64
C PHE A 471 -10.53 -10.72 26.87
N PRO A 472 -10.15 -11.89 27.43
CA PRO A 472 -9.46 -12.93 26.66
C PRO A 472 -10.31 -13.65 25.61
N GLN A 473 -11.64 -13.59 25.73
CA GLN A 473 -12.57 -14.20 24.77
C GLN A 473 -12.95 -13.25 23.63
N MET A 474 -12.64 -11.95 23.75
CA MET A 474 -12.91 -10.98 22.70
C MET A 474 -12.10 -11.34 21.44
N PRO A 475 -12.75 -11.44 20.27
CA PRO A 475 -12.07 -11.89 19.05
C PRO A 475 -11.02 -10.87 18.60
N CYS A 476 -11.27 -9.59 18.85
CA CYS A 476 -10.37 -8.48 18.58
C CYS A 476 -10.73 -7.28 19.48
N LYS A 477 -9.94 -6.20 19.37
CA LYS A 477 -10.11 -4.93 20.08
C LYS A 477 -10.45 -3.80 19.09
N TRP A 478 -10.86 -2.63 19.60
CA TRP A 478 -10.99 -1.36 18.85
C TRP A 478 -12.13 -1.27 17.81
N GLY A 479 -12.66 -2.39 17.35
CA GLY A 479 -13.82 -2.45 16.46
C GLY A 479 -14.14 -3.90 16.11
N TRP A 480 -15.36 -4.17 15.66
CA TRP A 480 -15.84 -5.53 15.42
C TRP A 480 -16.71 -5.57 14.17
N ALA A 481 -16.81 -6.74 13.53
CA ALA A 481 -17.64 -6.93 12.36
C ALA A 481 -18.63 -8.07 12.55
N LEU A 482 -19.91 -7.80 12.27
CA LEU A 482 -20.91 -8.83 12.06
C LEU A 482 -20.99 -9.19 10.59
N ALA A 483 -21.04 -10.49 10.28
CA ALA A 483 -21.34 -11.02 8.97
C ALA A 483 -22.84 -11.39 8.90
N LEU A 484 -23.59 -10.70 8.05
CA LEU A 484 -25.02 -10.89 7.84
C LEU A 484 -25.26 -11.50 6.46
N THR A 485 -25.79 -12.72 6.41
CA THR A 485 -26.18 -13.40 5.17
C THR A 485 -27.67 -13.22 4.90
N ASN A 486 -28.06 -13.16 3.63
CA ASN A 486 -29.47 -13.11 3.22
C ASN A 486 -30.24 -11.95 3.88
N VAL A 487 -29.62 -10.78 3.94
CA VAL A 487 -30.30 -9.53 4.31
C VAL A 487 -30.61 -8.74 3.05
N ILE A 488 -31.82 -8.17 3.00
CA ILE A 488 -32.20 -7.24 1.94
C ILE A 488 -31.65 -5.89 2.27
#